data_AF-A0AAU3B2U3-F1
#
_entry.id   AF-A0AAU3B2U3-F1
#
_cell.length_a   1.000
_cell.length_b   1.000
_cell.length_c   1.000
_cell.angle_alpha   90.00
_cell.angle_beta   90.00
_cell.angle_gamma   90.00
#
_symmetry.space_group_name_H-M   'P 1'
#
loop_
_entity.id
_entity.type
_entity.pdbx_description
1 polymer ?
#
loop_
_entity_poly.entity_id
_entity_poly.type
_entity_poly.pdbx_seq_one_letter_code
_entity_poly.pdbx_strand_id
1 'polypeptide(L)'
;MNDGAHETRSRLVRIERLLESGGREVAPAWRRVTHGEPRWAVTAAILVAVTLQLMLPHRLAFRPSWVLPVLELVLLGGLIAANPRRVEPRNRRLRWLGLALIGLISLANGWAAARLVAGLVNGTEGLDAGPLLLTGGGIWLTNVIVFALWYWEWDRGGPADRMMGRHQYADFLFVQMQSPETAPPDWEPAFLDYLYLSFTNSTAFSPTDVMPLSRWAKMLMMLQSTVSLVTVVLVVARAVNILH
;
A
#
# COMPACT_ATOMS: atom_id res chain seq x y z
N MET A 1 33.64 -12.81 57.82
CA MET A 1 32.42 -11.97 57.68
C MET A 1 32.55 -10.96 56.53
N ASN A 2 33.29 -11.25 55.45
CA ASN A 2 33.62 -10.29 54.38
C ASN A 2 33.18 -10.75 52.97
N ASP A 3 32.88 -12.03 52.77
CA ASP A 3 32.46 -12.57 51.45
C ASP A 3 31.04 -12.19 51.04
N GLY A 4 30.09 -12.16 51.97
CA GLY A 4 28.69 -11.86 51.66
C GLY A 4 28.46 -10.42 51.13
N ALA A 5 29.32 -9.48 51.52
CA ALA A 5 29.24 -8.09 51.05
C ALA A 5 29.67 -7.95 49.58
N HIS A 6 30.67 -8.72 49.15
CA HIS A 6 31.13 -8.74 47.75
C HIS A 6 30.11 -9.40 46.82
N GLU A 7 29.46 -10.47 47.26
CA GLU A 7 28.41 -11.13 46.49
C GLU A 7 27.15 -10.26 46.34
N THR A 8 26.78 -9.54 47.40
CA THR A 8 25.62 -8.63 47.35
C THR A 8 25.89 -7.46 46.40
N ARG A 9 27.12 -6.91 46.42
CA ARG A 9 27.52 -5.81 45.53
C ARG A 9 27.59 -6.23 44.06
N SER A 10 28.04 -7.45 43.77
CA SER A 10 28.09 -7.96 42.39
C SER A 10 26.68 -8.28 41.85
N ARG A 11 25.77 -8.76 42.70
CA ARG A 11 24.36 -8.94 42.36
C ARG A 11 23.66 -7.60 42.11
N LEU A 12 23.94 -6.58 42.92
CA LEU A 12 23.41 -5.23 42.72
C LEU A 12 23.90 -4.62 41.41
N VAL A 13 25.19 -4.71 41.09
CA VAL A 13 25.74 -4.23 39.80
C VAL A 13 25.17 -4.99 38.61
N ARG A 14 24.89 -6.30 38.76
CA ARG A 14 24.22 -7.09 37.73
C ARG A 14 22.75 -6.67 37.55
N ILE A 15 22.04 -6.42 38.64
CA ILE A 15 20.64 -5.94 38.61
C ILE A 15 20.59 -4.52 38.04
N GLU A 16 21.52 -3.65 38.41
CA GLU A 16 21.64 -2.29 37.89
C GLU A 16 21.96 -2.31 36.40
N ARG A 17 22.90 -3.15 35.93
CA ARG A 17 23.12 -3.36 34.49
C ARG A 17 21.90 -3.94 33.78
N LEU A 18 21.16 -4.84 34.40
CA LEU A 18 19.94 -5.42 33.83
C LEU A 18 18.77 -4.41 33.81
N LEU A 19 18.75 -3.47 34.76
CA LEU A 19 17.80 -2.36 34.82
C LEU A 19 18.21 -1.20 33.90
N GLU A 20 19.50 -0.98 33.66
CA GLU A 20 20.03 -0.07 32.66
C GLU A 20 19.84 -0.64 31.24
N SER A 21 20.04 -1.94 31.04
CA SER A 21 19.79 -2.61 29.77
C SER A 21 18.29 -2.85 29.50
N GLY A 22 17.50 -3.09 30.54
CA GLY A 22 16.04 -3.23 30.47
C GLY A 22 15.28 -1.91 30.58
N GLY A 23 15.97 -0.84 30.97
CA GLY A 23 15.44 0.50 31.16
C GLY A 23 15.40 1.26 29.84
N ARG A 24 14.32 1.03 29.08
CA ARG A 24 13.93 1.70 27.81
C ARG A 24 14.42 1.06 26.51
N GLU A 25 14.27 -0.25 26.35
CA GLU A 25 13.78 -0.72 25.05
C GLU A 25 12.30 -0.31 24.95
N VAL A 26 12.07 0.97 24.64
CA VAL A 26 10.74 1.43 24.25
C VAL A 26 10.39 0.60 23.02
N ALA A 27 9.37 -0.25 23.14
CA ALA A 27 8.90 -1.04 22.01
C ALA A 27 8.78 -0.12 20.79
N PRO A 28 9.34 -0.51 19.62
CA PRO A 28 9.42 0.37 18.46
C PRO A 28 8.00 0.85 18.08
N ALA A 29 7.89 2.01 17.43
CA ALA A 29 6.59 2.65 17.22
C ALA A 29 5.54 1.73 16.60
N TRP A 30 5.95 0.90 15.63
CA TRP A 30 5.13 -0.12 14.98
C TRP A 30 4.68 -1.30 15.89
N ARG A 31 5.03 -1.33 17.17
CA ARG A 31 4.61 -2.35 18.17
C ARG A 31 3.94 -1.74 19.41
N ARG A 32 3.81 -0.42 19.50
CA ARG A 32 3.17 0.27 20.62
C ARG A 32 1.95 1.05 20.13
N VAL A 33 1.18 1.59 21.07
CA VAL A 33 0.03 2.43 20.72
C VAL A 33 0.52 3.78 20.20
N THR A 34 0.17 4.13 18.97
CA THR A 34 0.55 5.39 18.31
C THR A 34 -0.69 6.22 17.94
N HIS A 35 -0.46 7.49 17.57
CA HIS A 35 -1.51 8.36 17.06
C HIS A 35 -1.84 8.00 15.62
N GLY A 36 -3.11 8.16 15.22
CA GLY A 36 -3.52 7.74 13.89
C GLY A 36 -2.89 8.53 12.75
N GLU A 37 -2.51 7.81 11.71
CA GLU A 37 -1.96 8.35 10.47
C GLU A 37 -2.94 9.37 9.85
N PRO A 38 -2.43 10.52 9.36
CA PRO A 38 -3.25 11.46 8.62
C PRO A 38 -3.67 10.88 7.27
N ARG A 39 -4.98 10.93 6.94
CA ARG A 39 -5.56 10.24 5.76
C ARG A 39 -5.45 11.01 4.43
N TRP A 40 -4.79 12.17 4.42
CA TRP A 40 -4.76 13.03 3.23
C TRP A 40 -4.04 12.35 2.06
N ALA A 41 -2.96 11.59 2.32
CA ALA A 41 -2.20 10.92 1.26
C ALA A 41 -3.03 9.82 0.58
N VAL A 42 -3.75 9.03 1.37
CA VAL A 42 -4.74 8.04 0.88
C VAL A 42 -5.82 8.71 0.05
N THR A 43 -6.38 9.82 0.55
CA THR A 43 -7.42 10.58 -0.13
C THR A 43 -6.92 11.14 -1.46
N ALA A 44 -5.73 11.73 -1.49
CA ALA A 44 -5.09 12.25 -2.69
C ALA A 44 -4.85 11.13 -3.72
N ALA A 45 -4.34 9.97 -3.28
CA ALA A 45 -4.13 8.84 -4.16
C ALA A 45 -5.43 8.32 -4.78
N ILE A 46 -6.50 8.21 -3.99
CA ILE A 46 -7.83 7.82 -4.51
C ILE A 46 -8.35 8.85 -5.50
N LEU A 47 -8.24 10.15 -5.22
CA LEU A 47 -8.65 11.21 -6.16
C LEU A 47 -7.85 11.16 -7.47
N VAL A 48 -6.56 10.86 -7.40
CA VAL A 48 -5.72 10.62 -8.60
C VAL A 48 -6.23 9.42 -9.38
N ALA A 49 -6.51 8.28 -8.72
CA ALA A 49 -7.07 7.10 -9.37
C ALA A 49 -8.41 7.38 -10.06
N VAL A 50 -9.34 8.06 -9.38
CA VAL A 50 -10.64 8.48 -9.95
C VAL A 50 -10.43 9.40 -11.17
N THR A 51 -9.49 10.33 -11.07
CA THR A 51 -9.17 11.25 -12.18
C THR A 51 -8.64 10.49 -13.39
N LEU A 52 -7.68 9.58 -13.18
CA LEU A 52 -7.15 8.71 -14.25
C LEU A 52 -8.26 7.88 -14.88
N GLN A 53 -9.15 7.31 -14.07
CA GLN A 53 -10.30 6.53 -14.53
C GLN A 53 -11.27 7.35 -15.39
N LEU A 54 -11.52 8.62 -15.05
CA LEU A 54 -12.37 9.52 -15.84
C LEU A 54 -11.71 9.94 -17.16
N MET A 55 -10.37 9.98 -17.22
CA MET A 55 -9.62 10.27 -18.44
C MET A 55 -9.55 9.08 -19.39
N LEU A 56 -9.92 7.87 -18.96
CA LEU A 56 -9.87 6.68 -19.80
C LEU A 56 -10.91 6.76 -20.94
N PRO A 57 -10.57 6.25 -22.14
CA PRO A 57 -11.52 6.14 -23.22
C PRO A 57 -12.77 5.33 -22.83
N HIS A 58 -13.95 5.82 -23.20
CA HIS A 58 -15.27 5.21 -22.93
C HIS A 58 -15.44 3.74 -23.41
N ARG A 59 -14.53 3.26 -24.27
CA ARG A 59 -14.50 1.87 -24.78
C ARG A 59 -13.82 0.88 -23.83
N LEU A 60 -13.00 1.40 -22.91
CA LEU A 60 -12.31 0.65 -21.86
C LEU A 60 -13.05 0.74 -20.52
N ALA A 61 -13.76 1.84 -20.27
CA ALA A 61 -14.57 2.00 -19.07
C ALA A 61 -15.82 1.10 -19.09
N PHE A 62 -16.30 0.74 -17.89
CA PHE A 62 -17.65 0.19 -17.73
C PHE A 62 -18.69 1.17 -18.25
N ARG A 63 -19.76 0.67 -18.86
CA ARG A 63 -20.89 1.51 -19.29
C ARG A 63 -22.04 1.39 -18.29
N PRO A 64 -22.60 2.51 -17.79
CA PRO A 64 -22.20 3.91 -18.04
C PRO A 64 -20.92 4.31 -17.30
N SER A 65 -20.02 5.07 -17.95
CA SER A 65 -18.66 5.40 -17.46
C SER A 65 -18.63 6.24 -16.18
N TRP A 66 -19.72 6.91 -15.84
CA TRP A 66 -19.82 7.78 -14.67
C TRP A 66 -20.25 7.03 -13.40
N VAL A 67 -20.84 5.83 -13.51
CA VAL A 67 -21.44 5.14 -12.35
C VAL A 67 -20.37 4.74 -11.33
N LEU A 68 -19.26 4.13 -11.79
CA LEU A 68 -18.18 3.71 -10.88
C LEU A 68 -17.48 4.91 -10.23
N PRO A 69 -17.03 5.95 -10.97
CA PRO A 69 -16.45 7.16 -10.36
C PRO A 69 -17.38 7.84 -9.36
N VAL A 70 -18.68 7.96 -9.66
CA VAL A 70 -19.63 8.57 -8.73
C VAL A 70 -19.75 7.74 -7.46
N LEU A 71 -19.84 6.41 -7.58
CA LEU A 71 -19.90 5.52 -6.42
C LEU A 71 -18.61 5.58 -5.59
N GLU A 72 -17.44 5.63 -6.23
CA GLU A 72 -16.14 5.81 -5.57
C GLU A 72 -16.08 7.13 -4.79
N LEU A 73 -16.51 8.23 -5.41
CA LEU A 73 -16.55 9.55 -4.78
C LEU A 73 -17.55 9.62 -3.63
N VAL A 74 -18.71 8.96 -3.73
CA VAL A 74 -19.69 8.87 -2.64
C VAL A 74 -19.12 8.09 -1.46
N LEU A 75 -18.48 6.94 -1.71
CA LEU A 75 -17.81 6.14 -0.67
C LEU A 75 -16.67 6.93 -0.02
N LEU A 76 -15.85 7.61 -0.82
CA LEU A 76 -14.78 8.48 -0.33
C LEU A 76 -15.33 9.63 0.51
N GLY A 77 -16.39 10.30 0.04
CA GLY A 77 -17.07 11.37 0.77
C GLY A 77 -17.62 10.87 2.11
N GLY A 78 -18.21 9.68 2.14
CA GLY A 78 -18.65 9.03 3.37
C GLY A 78 -17.51 8.73 4.35
N LEU A 79 -16.36 8.27 3.84
CA LEU A 79 -15.16 8.05 4.65
C LEU A 79 -14.58 9.35 5.23
N ILE A 80 -14.52 10.41 4.42
CA ILE A 80 -14.03 11.73 4.86
C ILE A 80 -14.98 12.33 5.90
N ALA A 81 -16.29 12.27 5.67
CA ALA A 81 -17.28 12.80 6.60
C ALA A 81 -17.28 12.07 7.94
N ALA A 82 -17.07 10.75 7.93
CA ALA A 82 -17.04 9.95 9.14
C ALA A 82 -15.71 10.07 9.91
N ASN A 83 -14.59 10.37 9.24
CA ASN A 83 -13.30 10.54 9.92
C ASN A 83 -12.34 11.49 9.17
N PRO A 84 -12.50 12.82 9.33
CA PRO A 84 -11.87 13.80 8.45
C PRO A 84 -10.36 14.00 8.65
N ARG A 85 -9.79 13.55 9.78
CA ARG A 85 -8.39 13.89 10.12
C ARG A 85 -7.46 12.71 10.38
N ARG A 86 -7.91 11.67 11.08
CA ARG A 86 -7.06 10.54 11.49
C ARG A 86 -7.83 9.23 11.42
N VAL A 87 -7.10 8.12 11.31
CA VAL A 87 -7.69 6.79 11.44
C VAL A 87 -8.04 6.55 12.91
N GLU A 88 -9.29 6.18 13.20
CA GLU A 88 -9.70 5.81 14.56
C GLU A 88 -9.93 4.30 14.70
N PRO A 89 -9.50 3.69 15.82
CA PRO A 89 -9.42 2.23 15.94
C PRO A 89 -10.76 1.46 16.04
N ARG A 90 -11.93 2.12 16.03
CA ARG A 90 -13.13 1.52 16.63
C ARG A 90 -14.31 1.23 15.70
N ASN A 91 -14.20 1.51 14.39
CA ASN A 91 -15.37 1.41 13.51
C ASN A 91 -15.19 0.41 12.35
N ARG A 92 -15.54 -0.86 12.59
CA ARG A 92 -15.50 -1.96 11.59
C ARG A 92 -16.25 -1.63 10.29
N ARG A 93 -17.28 -0.77 10.36
CA ARG A 93 -18.01 -0.28 9.18
C ARG A 93 -17.14 0.57 8.25
N LEU A 94 -16.26 1.41 8.80
CA LEU A 94 -15.36 2.24 7.99
C LEU A 94 -14.30 1.40 7.27
N ARG A 95 -13.84 0.32 7.90
CA ARG A 95 -12.96 -0.66 7.26
C ARG A 95 -13.65 -1.34 6.07
N TRP A 96 -14.89 -1.80 6.25
CA TRP A 96 -15.66 -2.37 5.13
C TRP A 96 -15.91 -1.37 4.01
N LEU A 97 -16.19 -0.09 4.32
CA LEU A 97 -16.31 0.96 3.30
C LEU A 97 -14.99 1.16 2.54
N GLY A 98 -13.86 1.19 3.25
CA GLY A 98 -12.53 1.29 2.65
C GLY A 98 -12.23 0.12 1.73
N LEU A 99 -12.45 -1.11 2.19
CA LEU A 99 -12.29 -2.32 1.39
C LEU A 99 -13.22 -2.35 0.17
N ALA A 100 -14.47 -1.90 0.32
CA ALA A 100 -15.41 -1.78 -0.79
C ALA A 100 -14.94 -0.76 -1.83
N LEU A 101 -14.43 0.40 -1.40
CA LEU A 101 -13.86 1.41 -2.28
C LEU A 101 -12.64 0.89 -3.04
N ILE A 102 -11.69 0.27 -2.34
CA ILE A 102 -10.49 -0.30 -2.97
C ILE A 102 -10.90 -1.40 -3.96
N GLY A 103 -11.85 -2.26 -3.58
CA GLY A 103 -12.38 -3.31 -4.45
C GLY A 103 -13.07 -2.77 -5.70
N LEU A 104 -13.79 -1.65 -5.58
CA LEU A 104 -14.46 -0.99 -6.70
C LEU A 104 -13.46 -0.43 -7.71
N ILE A 105 -12.45 0.31 -7.22
CA ILE A 105 -11.36 0.84 -8.07
C ILE A 105 -10.57 -0.32 -8.71
N SER A 106 -10.33 -1.41 -7.95
CA SER A 106 -9.66 -2.61 -8.46
C SER A 106 -10.43 -3.24 -9.62
N LEU A 107 -11.75 -3.36 -9.48
CA LEU A 107 -12.62 -3.92 -10.52
C LEU A 107 -12.64 -3.03 -11.76
N ALA A 108 -12.77 -1.71 -11.59
CA ALA A 108 -12.74 -0.74 -12.67
C ALA A 108 -11.42 -0.81 -13.45
N ASN A 109 -10.29 -0.79 -12.73
CA ASN A 109 -8.96 -0.82 -13.33
C ASN A 109 -8.66 -2.17 -13.99
N GLY A 110 -9.02 -3.29 -13.33
CA GLY A 110 -8.85 -4.63 -13.87
C GLY A 110 -9.65 -4.84 -15.16
N TRP A 111 -10.87 -4.30 -15.23
CA TRP A 111 -11.67 -4.31 -16.46
C TRP A 111 -11.03 -3.48 -17.57
N ALA A 112 -10.59 -2.27 -17.26
CA ALA A 112 -9.90 -1.40 -18.23
C ALA A 112 -8.63 -2.07 -18.77
N ALA A 113 -7.82 -2.68 -17.90
CA ALA A 113 -6.64 -3.44 -18.27
C ALA A 113 -6.99 -4.62 -19.17
N ALA A 114 -7.97 -5.44 -18.81
CA ALA A 114 -8.40 -6.58 -19.61
C ALA A 114 -8.91 -6.17 -21.01
N ARG A 115 -9.69 -5.08 -21.08
CA ARG A 115 -10.18 -4.52 -22.35
C ARG A 115 -9.05 -3.97 -23.21
N LEU A 116 -8.07 -3.30 -22.59
CA LEU A 116 -6.90 -2.79 -23.30
C LEU A 116 -6.09 -3.96 -23.87
N VAL A 117 -5.78 -4.97 -23.06
CA VAL A 117 -5.06 -6.18 -23.49
C VAL A 117 -5.79 -6.87 -24.64
N ALA A 118 -7.11 -7.09 -24.53
CA ALA A 118 -7.90 -7.69 -25.59
C ALA A 118 -7.89 -6.84 -26.87
N GLY A 119 -7.96 -5.52 -26.74
CA GLY A 119 -7.90 -4.60 -27.88
C GLY A 119 -6.53 -4.58 -28.57
N LEU A 120 -5.46 -4.69 -27.79
CA LEU A 120 -4.09 -4.81 -28.29
C LEU A 120 -3.85 -6.13 -29.04
N VAL A 121 -4.33 -7.25 -28.49
CA VAL A 121 -4.20 -8.58 -29.10
C VAL A 121 -5.04 -8.69 -30.37
N ASN A 122 -6.26 -8.13 -30.39
CA ASN A 122 -7.14 -8.14 -31.57
C ASN A 122 -6.79 -7.06 -32.61
N GLY A 123 -5.78 -6.22 -32.34
CA GLY A 123 -5.37 -5.14 -33.24
C GLY A 123 -6.37 -3.99 -33.37
N THR A 124 -7.37 -3.90 -32.50
CA THR A 124 -8.40 -2.83 -32.52
C THR A 124 -7.96 -1.57 -31.77
N GLU A 125 -6.93 -1.67 -30.93
CA GLU A 125 -6.30 -0.55 -30.24
C GLU A 125 -4.94 -0.22 -30.86
N GLY A 126 -4.51 1.04 -30.71
CA GLY A 126 -3.20 1.51 -31.18
C GLY A 126 -3.21 2.00 -32.63
N LEU A 127 -4.12 2.92 -32.95
CA LEU A 127 -4.01 3.72 -34.17
C LEU A 127 -2.91 4.80 -34.03
N ASP A 128 -2.72 5.31 -32.82
CA ASP A 128 -1.70 6.30 -32.47
C ASP A 128 -0.94 5.86 -31.21
N ALA A 129 0.39 6.00 -31.23
CA ALA A 129 1.24 5.61 -30.11
C ALA A 129 1.03 6.48 -28.86
N GLY A 130 0.85 7.81 -29.02
CA GLY A 130 0.71 8.75 -27.91
C GLY A 130 -0.51 8.47 -27.00
N PRO A 131 -1.74 8.47 -27.53
CA PRO A 131 -2.94 8.13 -26.76
C PRO A 131 -2.90 6.73 -26.15
N LEU A 132 -2.27 5.78 -26.82
CA LEU A 132 -2.09 4.42 -26.30
C LEU A 132 -1.18 4.40 -25.06
N LEU A 133 -0.03 5.08 -25.13
CA LEU A 133 0.91 5.20 -24.00
C LEU A 133 0.28 5.93 -22.82
N LEU A 134 -0.48 7.00 -23.06
CA LEU A 134 -1.21 7.72 -22.00
C LEU A 134 -2.26 6.83 -21.33
N THR A 135 -3.03 6.08 -22.12
CA THR A 135 -4.07 5.18 -21.62
C THR A 135 -3.46 4.02 -20.82
N GLY A 136 -2.43 3.37 -21.37
CA GLY A 136 -1.71 2.30 -20.69
C GLY A 136 -1.00 2.76 -19.43
N GLY A 137 -0.36 3.93 -19.47
CA GLY A 137 0.28 4.56 -18.32
C GLY A 137 -0.73 4.93 -17.23
N GLY A 138 -1.93 5.42 -17.59
CA GLY A 138 -3.01 5.69 -16.64
C GLY A 138 -3.52 4.43 -15.94
N ILE A 139 -3.73 3.34 -16.68
CA ILE A 139 -4.12 2.03 -16.12
C ILE A 139 -3.02 1.48 -15.21
N TRP A 140 -1.76 1.58 -15.64
CA TRP A 140 -0.61 1.14 -14.86
C TRP A 140 -0.47 1.93 -13.55
N LEU A 141 -0.57 3.26 -13.60
CA LEU A 141 -0.48 4.10 -12.41
C LEU A 141 -1.66 3.86 -11.45
N THR A 142 -2.86 3.65 -12.00
CA THR A 142 -4.03 3.26 -11.21
C THR A 142 -3.82 1.90 -10.53
N ASN A 143 -3.18 0.94 -11.22
CA ASN A 143 -2.79 -0.35 -10.64
C ASN A 143 -1.84 -0.17 -9.45
N VAL A 144 -0.82 0.69 -9.59
CA VAL A 144 0.10 1.04 -8.49
C VAL A 144 -0.68 1.60 -7.29
N ILE A 145 -1.61 2.53 -7.50
CA ILE A 145 -2.41 3.12 -6.42
C ILE A 145 -3.28 2.07 -5.74
N VAL A 146 -3.98 1.25 -6.51
CA VAL A 146 -4.87 0.19 -6.00
C VAL A 146 -4.10 -0.80 -5.12
N PHE A 147 -2.95 -1.27 -5.59
CA PHE A 147 -2.15 -2.22 -4.80
C PHE A 147 -1.50 -1.57 -3.59
N ALA A 148 -1.13 -0.29 -3.65
CA ALA A 148 -0.68 0.45 -2.47
C ALA A 148 -1.76 0.50 -1.38
N LEU A 149 -3.02 0.75 -1.78
CA LEU A 149 -4.16 0.73 -0.87
C LEU A 149 -4.41 -0.67 -0.29
N TRP A 150 -4.33 -1.73 -1.12
CA TRP A 150 -4.43 -3.10 -0.64
C TRP A 150 -3.34 -3.46 0.36
N TYR A 151 -2.08 -3.12 0.09
CA TYR A 151 -0.98 -3.37 1.03
C TYR A 151 -1.16 -2.63 2.35
N TRP A 152 -1.55 -1.35 2.28
CA TRP A 152 -1.80 -0.51 3.46
C TRP A 152 -2.99 -1.00 4.31
N GLU A 153 -4.06 -1.47 3.68
CA GLU A 153 -5.27 -1.97 4.37
C GLU A 153 -5.12 -3.40 4.88
N TRP A 154 -4.24 -4.19 4.25
CA TRP A 154 -4.00 -5.59 4.62
C TRP A 154 -2.96 -5.73 5.74
N ASP A 155 -1.86 -5.00 5.66
CA ASP A 155 -0.73 -5.16 6.58
C ASP A 155 -1.16 -4.98 8.04
N ARG A 156 -0.89 -6.00 8.86
CA ARG A 156 -1.17 -6.05 10.31
C ARG A 156 -2.63 -5.77 10.67
N GLY A 157 -3.55 -6.18 9.78
CA GLY A 157 -4.98 -6.00 9.99
C GLY A 157 -5.50 -4.60 9.64
N GLY A 158 -4.68 -3.77 8.99
CA GLY A 158 -5.05 -2.43 8.54
C GLY A 158 -4.64 -1.32 9.50
N PRO A 159 -4.85 -0.05 9.10
CA PRO A 159 -4.28 1.11 9.78
C PRO A 159 -4.76 1.27 11.23
N ALA A 160 -6.02 0.93 11.51
CA ALA A 160 -6.59 0.94 12.86
C ALA A 160 -5.91 -0.06 13.80
N ASP A 161 -5.63 -1.27 13.33
CA ASP A 161 -5.00 -2.31 14.15
C ASP A 161 -3.49 -2.08 14.27
N ARG A 162 -2.84 -1.50 13.25
CA ARG A 162 -1.45 -1.03 13.29
C ARG A 162 -1.21 -0.04 14.41
N MET A 163 -2.07 0.98 14.53
CA MET A 163 -1.99 1.98 15.61
C MET A 163 -2.10 1.38 17.01
N MET A 164 -2.78 0.25 17.17
CA MET A 164 -2.98 -0.37 18.47
C MET A 164 -1.85 -1.34 18.85
N GLY A 165 -0.91 -1.60 17.94
CA GLY A 165 0.16 -2.59 18.15
C GLY A 165 -0.36 -4.01 18.38
N ARG A 166 -1.60 -4.33 17.97
CA ARG A 166 -2.28 -5.59 18.33
C ARG A 166 -1.75 -6.80 17.57
N HIS A 167 -1.26 -6.60 16.35
CA HIS A 167 -0.77 -7.69 15.50
C HIS A 167 0.75 -7.84 15.66
N GLN A 168 1.16 -8.96 16.26
CA GLN A 168 2.57 -9.28 16.52
C GLN A 168 3.36 -9.57 15.22
N TYR A 169 2.72 -10.22 14.25
CA TYR A 169 3.34 -10.62 12.99
C TYR A 169 3.00 -9.61 11.89
N ALA A 170 4.02 -9.08 11.23
CA ALA A 170 3.87 -8.17 10.09
C ALA A 170 3.62 -8.95 8.79
N ASP A 171 2.85 -8.38 7.87
CA ASP A 171 2.74 -8.93 6.52
C ASP A 171 3.89 -8.48 5.64
N PHE A 172 4.37 -7.25 5.86
CA PHE A 172 5.54 -6.67 5.21
C PHE A 172 6.64 -6.29 6.22
N LEU A 173 7.87 -6.69 5.93
CA LEU A 173 9.05 -6.35 6.71
C LEU A 173 9.86 -5.28 5.99
N PHE A 174 9.74 -4.04 6.46
CA PHE A 174 10.47 -2.88 5.96
C PHE A 174 11.90 -2.85 6.52
N VAL A 175 12.86 -2.32 5.76
CA VAL A 175 14.27 -2.19 6.17
C VAL A 175 14.42 -1.39 7.48
N GLN A 176 13.59 -0.37 7.70
CA GLN A 176 13.56 0.42 8.94
C GLN A 176 13.20 -0.42 10.18
N MET A 177 12.49 -1.54 10.00
CA MET A 177 12.21 -2.49 11.08
C MET A 177 13.39 -3.43 11.36
N GLN A 178 14.26 -3.65 10.37
CA GLN A 178 15.43 -4.53 10.48
C GLN A 178 16.65 -3.79 11.04
N SER A 179 16.75 -2.49 10.77
CA SER A 179 17.79 -1.60 11.27
C SER A 179 17.20 -0.40 12.03
N PRO A 180 16.58 -0.62 13.22
CA PRO A 180 15.94 0.44 13.99
C PRO A 180 16.87 1.61 14.34
N GLU A 181 18.18 1.36 14.43
CA GLU A 181 19.22 2.36 14.68
C GLU A 181 19.37 3.41 13.57
N THR A 182 18.89 3.11 12.36
CA THR A 182 18.92 4.03 11.20
C THR A 182 17.56 4.68 10.93
N ALA A 183 16.52 4.30 11.67
CA ALA A 183 15.18 4.84 11.57
C ALA A 183 14.88 5.82 12.70
N PRO A 184 14.01 6.82 12.49
CA PRO A 184 13.47 7.63 13.58
C PRO A 184 12.84 6.72 14.66
N PRO A 185 13.00 7.03 15.97
CA PRO A 185 12.45 6.22 17.05
C PRO A 185 10.93 6.01 16.99
N ASP A 186 10.23 6.98 16.39
CA ASP A 186 8.78 7.00 16.24
C ASP A 186 8.32 6.57 14.84
N TRP A 187 9.22 6.04 14.00
CA TRP A 187 8.87 5.58 12.65
C TRP A 187 7.90 4.40 12.71
N GLU A 188 6.89 4.42 11.87
CA GLU A 188 5.98 3.31 11.59
C GLU A 188 5.60 3.36 10.11
N PRO A 189 5.25 2.23 9.47
CA PRO A 189 4.80 2.24 8.08
C PRO A 189 3.57 3.13 7.91
N ALA A 190 3.67 4.11 7.02
CA ALA A 190 2.57 4.97 6.57
C ALA A 190 2.18 4.61 5.13
N PHE A 191 1.08 5.16 4.64
CA PHE A 191 0.57 4.91 3.28
C PHE A 191 1.63 5.12 2.19
N LEU A 192 2.50 6.12 2.32
CA LEU A 192 3.54 6.40 1.33
C LEU A 192 4.60 5.30 1.24
N ASP A 193 4.87 4.57 2.33
CA ASP A 193 5.78 3.41 2.29
C ASP A 193 5.17 2.28 1.45
N TYR A 194 3.85 2.06 1.56
CA TYR A 194 3.13 1.08 0.72
C TYR A 194 2.97 1.54 -0.73
N LEU A 195 2.87 2.85 -0.97
CA LEU A 195 2.88 3.41 -2.32
C LEU A 195 4.23 3.21 -2.99
N TYR A 196 5.33 3.44 -2.27
CA TYR A 196 6.67 3.14 -2.74
C TYR A 196 6.84 1.66 -3.05
N LEU A 197 6.48 0.77 -2.10
CA LEU A 197 6.47 -0.69 -2.29
C LEU A 197 5.69 -1.09 -3.55
N SER A 198 4.48 -0.54 -3.71
CA SER A 198 3.63 -0.85 -4.86
C SER A 198 4.27 -0.38 -6.17
N PHE A 199 4.85 0.82 -6.18
CA PHE A 199 5.53 1.34 -7.36
C PHE A 199 6.71 0.44 -7.76
N THR A 200 7.59 0.10 -6.82
CA THR A 200 8.78 -0.72 -7.11
C THR A 200 8.43 -2.16 -7.48
N ASN A 201 7.40 -2.74 -6.85
CA ASN A 201 6.91 -4.08 -7.21
C ASN A 201 6.24 -4.10 -8.61
N SER A 202 5.64 -2.98 -9.02
CA SER A 202 5.01 -2.83 -10.34
C SER A 202 6.02 -2.63 -11.47
N THR A 203 7.14 -1.94 -11.20
CA THR A 203 8.22 -1.74 -12.17
C THR A 203 9.16 -2.94 -12.26
N ALA A 204 9.13 -3.85 -11.29
CA ALA A 204 10.10 -4.94 -11.09
C ALA A 204 11.56 -4.45 -10.89
N PHE A 205 11.74 -3.15 -10.63
CA PHE A 205 13.01 -2.54 -10.25
C PHE A 205 12.88 -2.03 -8.82
N SER A 206 13.26 -2.87 -7.85
CA SER A 206 13.23 -2.52 -6.43
C SER A 206 14.60 -2.72 -5.80
N PRO A 207 15.08 -1.78 -4.95
CA PRO A 207 15.98 -2.19 -3.89
C PRO A 207 15.25 -3.24 -3.04
N THR A 208 15.93 -4.25 -2.51
CA THR A 208 15.30 -5.26 -1.64
C THR A 208 15.02 -4.69 -0.25
N ASP A 209 14.14 -3.68 -0.17
CA ASP A 209 13.91 -2.85 1.01
C ASP A 209 12.65 -3.27 1.80
N VAL A 210 11.76 -4.06 1.18
CA VAL A 210 10.58 -4.63 1.83
C VAL A 210 10.41 -6.10 1.47
N MET A 211 10.28 -6.97 2.48
CA MET A 211 10.05 -8.40 2.30
C MET A 211 8.59 -8.79 2.62
N PRO A 212 7.88 -9.52 1.73
CA PRO A 212 6.57 -10.08 2.05
C PRO A 212 6.71 -11.32 2.94
N LEU A 213 6.27 -11.22 4.18
CA LEU A 213 6.35 -12.31 5.16
C LEU A 213 5.15 -13.26 5.06
N SER A 214 3.94 -12.72 4.93
CA SER A 214 2.72 -13.53 4.90
C SER A 214 2.45 -14.14 3.53
N ARG A 215 1.71 -15.26 3.51
CA ARG A 215 1.31 -15.92 2.25
C ARG A 215 0.48 -15.00 1.37
N TRP A 216 -0.41 -14.22 1.97
CA TRP A 216 -1.26 -13.28 1.24
C TRP A 216 -0.49 -12.09 0.67
N ALA A 217 0.48 -11.55 1.42
CA ALA A 217 1.38 -10.51 0.89
C ALA A 217 2.11 -11.00 -0.37
N LYS A 218 2.63 -12.24 -0.33
CA LYS A 218 3.28 -12.87 -1.50
C LYS A 218 2.34 -13.00 -2.70
N MET A 219 1.10 -13.43 -2.47
CA MET A 219 0.11 -13.58 -3.55
C MET A 219 -0.32 -12.24 -4.13
N LEU A 220 -0.52 -11.21 -3.31
CA LEU A 220 -0.86 -9.87 -3.78
C LEU A 220 0.28 -9.26 -4.60
N MET A 221 1.53 -9.38 -4.13
CA MET A 221 2.70 -8.92 -4.89
C MET A 221 2.83 -9.65 -6.22
N MET A 222 2.66 -10.97 -6.23
CA MET A 222 2.67 -11.77 -7.45
C MET A 222 1.60 -11.30 -8.45
N LEU A 223 0.36 -11.13 -7.99
CA LEU A 223 -0.74 -10.64 -8.82
C LEU A 223 -0.45 -9.26 -9.39
N GLN A 224 0.03 -8.32 -8.56
CA GLN A 224 0.37 -6.98 -9.00
C GLN A 224 1.43 -7.01 -10.10
N SER A 225 2.53 -7.75 -9.89
CA SER A 225 3.62 -7.81 -10.86
C SER A 225 3.17 -8.45 -12.16
N THR A 226 2.31 -9.48 -12.12
CA THR A 226 1.73 -10.06 -13.35
C THR A 226 0.88 -9.05 -14.12
N VAL A 227 -0.05 -8.36 -13.45
CA VAL A 227 -0.91 -7.35 -14.11
C VAL A 227 -0.08 -6.21 -14.69
N SER A 228 0.93 -5.75 -13.92
CA SER A 228 1.81 -4.66 -14.34
C SER A 228 2.65 -5.05 -15.55
N LEU A 229 3.26 -6.24 -15.52
CA LEU A 229 4.10 -6.75 -16.60
C LEU A 229 3.30 -6.91 -17.90
N VAL A 230 2.13 -7.55 -17.84
CA VAL A 230 1.27 -7.72 -19.02
C VAL A 230 0.87 -6.37 -19.62
N THR A 231 0.48 -5.42 -18.78
CA THR A 231 0.06 -4.09 -19.23
C THR A 231 1.20 -3.34 -19.90
N VAL A 232 2.35 -3.23 -19.22
CA VAL A 232 3.50 -2.45 -19.72
C VAL A 232 4.08 -3.07 -20.99
N VAL A 233 4.31 -4.39 -21.00
CA VAL A 233 4.92 -5.08 -22.15
C VAL A 233 4.06 -4.93 -23.40
N LEU A 234 2.75 -5.15 -23.31
CA LEU A 234 1.87 -5.08 -24.47
C LEU A 234 1.69 -3.65 -24.98
N VAL A 235 1.57 -2.67 -24.07
CA VAL A 235 1.45 -1.26 -24.44
C VAL A 235 2.71 -0.77 -25.14
N VAL A 236 3.89 -1.06 -24.59
CA VAL A 236 5.16 -0.66 -25.18
C VAL A 236 5.39 -1.37 -26.52
N ALA A 237 5.18 -2.68 -26.58
CA ALA A 237 5.34 -3.45 -27.83
C ALA A 237 4.45 -2.90 -28.96
N ARG A 238 3.18 -2.61 -28.66
CA ARG A 238 2.28 -2.03 -29.65
C ARG A 238 2.67 -0.60 -30.02
N ALA A 239 3.07 0.24 -29.05
CA ALA A 239 3.49 1.61 -29.33
C ALA A 239 4.70 1.64 -30.28
N VAL A 240 5.70 0.77 -30.07
CA VAL A 240 6.86 0.63 -30.98
C VAL A 240 6.42 0.19 -32.38
N ASN A 241 5.51 -0.78 -32.47
CA ASN A 241 4.98 -1.26 -33.76
C ASN A 241 4.13 -0.23 -34.53
N ILE A 242 3.71 0.87 -33.89
CA ILE A 242 3.00 1.96 -34.57
C ILE A 242 3.98 3.00 -35.12
N LEU A 243 5.15 3.14 -34.49
CA LEU A 243 6.17 4.13 -34.84
C LEU A 243 7.09 3.67 -35.99
N HIS A 244 7.11 2.38 -36.28
CA HIS A 244 7.91 1.73 -37.32
C HIS A 244 7.00 1.04 -38.34
#